data_AF-A0A2E7SIR7-F1
#
_entry.id   AF-A0A2E7SIR7-F1
#
_cell.length_a   1.000
_cell.length_b   1.000
_cell.length_c   1.000
_cell.angle_alpha   90.00
_cell.angle_beta   90.00
_cell.angle_gamma   90.00
#
_symmetry.space_group_name_H-M   'P 1'
#
loop_
_entity.id
_entity.type
_entity.pdbx_description
1 polymer ?
#
loop_
_entity_poly.entity_id
_entity_poly.type
_entity_poly.pdbx_seq_one_letter_code
_entity_poly.pdbx_strand_id
1 'polypeptide(L)'
;MSFSISTVLDELGIVIKPAGIVCMTPGINCIGIIDSISEFELNCPVPLGSYVWHAEPGWAPIDRMELERWLVDSPAGTHWLISQRRLVELERIPTREGLELVLWGANDIAQWLGHGVLTGRLKLSIHENDLQSMGTITQRAQKSTPPPINVVTLKPKVVLTEMLSQRGYERLQVRPILIEGREWDIDGYLIGPEDTRERNRWTLIEDPFTGQLTRKGDVEELQYSPHLETITPKSWKSIEMIRSELPSVCEERRHWQISQPSSDGEIQGSILHWWRIDESTAELTNSPILIPGWEVEFPDTGWMFVHGLSGEILNSPRKINR
;
A
#
# COMPACT_ATOMS: atom_id res chain seq x y z
N MET A 1 7.21 19.62 -5.92
CA MET A 1 6.19 19.90 -6.97
C MET A 1 6.42 18.89 -8.08
N SER A 2 5.43 18.07 -8.42
CA SER A 2 5.54 17.11 -9.52
C SER A 2 5.65 17.87 -10.84
N PHE A 3 6.77 17.73 -11.56
CA PHE A 3 6.93 18.30 -12.89
C PHE A 3 5.96 17.61 -13.86
N SER A 4 5.05 18.37 -14.48
CA SER A 4 4.22 17.90 -15.59
C SER A 4 4.95 18.17 -16.90
N ILE A 5 4.90 17.21 -17.83
CA ILE A 5 5.46 17.38 -19.18
C ILE A 5 4.84 18.59 -19.89
N SER A 6 3.56 18.91 -19.63
CA SER A 6 2.90 20.08 -20.22
C SER A 6 3.54 21.39 -19.78
N THR A 7 3.97 21.51 -18.51
CA THR A 7 4.68 22.69 -17.99
C THR A 7 6.04 22.84 -18.66
N VAL A 8 6.75 21.72 -18.86
CA VAL A 8 8.06 21.72 -19.52
C VAL A 8 7.93 22.14 -20.99
N LEU A 9 6.90 21.68 -21.68
CA LEU A 9 6.62 22.09 -23.06
C LEU A 9 6.30 23.59 -23.15
N ASP A 10 5.51 24.12 -22.20
CA ASP A 10 5.19 25.54 -22.12
C ASP A 10 6.43 26.42 -21.86
N GLU A 11 7.31 26.01 -20.94
CA GLU A 11 8.60 26.69 -20.70
C GLU A 11 9.51 26.69 -21.93
N LEU A 12 9.40 25.66 -22.77
CA LEU A 12 10.11 25.55 -24.04
C LEU A 12 9.41 26.27 -25.19
N GLY A 13 8.31 26.98 -24.92
CA GLY A 13 7.57 27.77 -25.90
C GLY A 13 6.63 26.96 -26.78
N ILE A 14 6.23 25.76 -26.34
CA ILE A 14 5.26 24.91 -27.02
C ILE A 14 3.96 24.94 -26.21
N VAL A 15 2.99 25.71 -26.71
CA VAL A 15 1.68 25.87 -26.06
C VAL A 15 0.75 24.78 -26.57
N ILE A 16 0.13 24.05 -25.64
CA ILE A 16 -0.78 22.95 -25.92
C ILE A 16 -2.19 23.32 -25.47
N LYS A 17 -3.15 23.17 -26.38
CA LYS A 17 -4.57 23.32 -26.08
C LYS A 17 -5.20 21.94 -25.82
N PRO A 18 -5.96 21.76 -24.73
CA PRO A 18 -6.65 20.49 -24.47
C PRO A 18 -7.55 20.07 -25.63
N ALA A 19 -7.41 18.82 -26.06
CA ALA A 19 -8.16 18.27 -27.21
C ALA A 19 -9.44 17.51 -26.78
N GLY A 20 -9.58 17.18 -25.50
CA GLY A 20 -10.71 16.40 -24.99
C GLY A 20 -10.75 14.94 -25.48
N ILE A 21 -9.62 14.43 -26.01
CA ILE A 21 -9.52 13.06 -26.49
C ILE A 21 -9.26 12.12 -25.31
N VAL A 22 -10.12 11.12 -25.16
CA VAL A 22 -9.96 10.04 -24.20
C VAL A 22 -9.43 8.83 -24.94
N CYS A 23 -8.26 8.32 -24.51
CA CYS A 23 -7.67 7.09 -25.03
C CYS A 23 -7.86 5.98 -24.00
N MET A 24 -8.22 4.78 -24.47
CA MET A 24 -8.46 3.63 -23.60
C MET A 24 -7.20 2.79 -23.39
N THR A 25 -6.06 3.23 -23.93
CA THR A 25 -4.76 2.59 -23.72
C THR A 25 -4.20 3.00 -22.35
N PRO A 26 -4.03 2.04 -21.41
CA PRO A 26 -3.64 2.36 -20.03
C PRO A 26 -2.34 3.15 -19.95
N GLY A 27 -2.36 4.27 -19.23
CA GLY A 27 -1.17 5.09 -19.00
C GLY A 27 -0.63 5.80 -20.24
N ILE A 28 -1.40 5.92 -21.33
CA ILE A 28 -1.13 6.80 -22.47
C ILE A 28 -2.25 7.82 -22.59
N ASN A 29 -1.96 9.08 -22.28
CA ASN A 29 -2.95 10.15 -22.23
C ASN A 29 -2.68 11.20 -23.32
N CYS A 30 -3.74 11.71 -23.96
CA CYS A 30 -3.63 12.88 -24.82
C CYS A 30 -3.56 14.14 -23.97
N ILE A 31 -2.48 14.89 -24.08
CA ILE A 31 -2.32 16.18 -23.38
C ILE A 31 -3.08 17.27 -24.15
N GLY A 32 -3.09 17.18 -25.47
CA GLY A 32 -3.79 18.12 -26.32
C GLY A 32 -3.17 18.24 -27.71
N ILE A 33 -3.43 19.37 -28.35
CA ILE A 33 -2.91 19.72 -29.68
C ILE A 33 -1.99 20.92 -29.54
N ILE A 34 -0.88 20.92 -30.29
CA ILE A 34 0.03 22.07 -30.34
C ILE A 34 -0.68 23.24 -31.01
N ASP A 35 -0.90 24.31 -30.23
CA ASP A 35 -1.59 25.53 -30.65
C ASP A 35 -0.61 26.58 -31.18
N SER A 36 0.56 26.71 -30.54
CA SER A 36 1.62 27.60 -30.99
C SER A 36 3.01 27.08 -30.60
N ILE A 37 4.02 27.38 -31.43
CA ILE A 37 5.43 27.10 -31.19
C ILE A 37 6.15 28.45 -31.32
N SER A 38 6.89 28.84 -30.28
CA SER A 38 7.70 30.06 -30.29
C SER A 38 8.78 30.00 -31.38
N GLU A 39 9.00 31.12 -32.08
CA GLU A 39 9.93 31.22 -33.23
C GLU A 39 11.41 31.01 -32.88
N PHE A 40 11.75 30.93 -31.58
CA PHE A 40 13.11 30.66 -31.12
C PHE A 40 13.40 29.16 -31.17
N GLU A 41 13.91 28.71 -32.31
CA GLU A 41 14.35 27.34 -32.67
C GLU A 41 14.83 26.50 -31.47
N LEU A 42 13.91 25.81 -30.79
CA LEU A 42 14.18 24.46 -30.32
C LEU A 42 13.46 23.60 -31.36
N ASN A 43 14.18 22.70 -32.03
CA ASN A 43 13.59 21.89 -33.10
C ASN A 43 12.46 21.02 -32.54
N CYS A 44 11.24 21.54 -32.57
CA CYS A 44 10.05 20.77 -32.25
C CYS A 44 9.99 19.64 -33.29
N PRO A 45 9.90 18.38 -32.86
CA PRO A 45 9.99 17.26 -33.78
C PRO A 45 8.75 17.11 -34.67
N VAL A 46 7.70 17.88 -34.39
CA VAL A 46 6.40 17.79 -35.04
C VAL A 46 5.85 19.19 -35.39
N PRO A 47 5.02 19.32 -36.43
CA PRO A 47 4.43 20.59 -36.83
C PRO A 47 3.31 21.07 -35.88
N LEU A 48 2.92 22.34 -36.04
CA LEU A 48 1.70 22.91 -35.44
C LEU A 48 0.47 22.06 -35.78
N GLY A 49 -0.46 21.92 -34.83
CA GLY A 49 -1.65 21.08 -34.99
C GLY A 49 -1.42 19.59 -34.71
N SER A 50 -0.21 19.18 -34.34
CA SER A 50 0.07 17.80 -33.94
C SER A 50 -0.52 17.46 -32.56
N TYR A 51 -0.97 16.23 -32.39
CA TYR A 51 -1.43 15.71 -31.11
C TYR A 51 -0.25 15.33 -30.21
N VAL A 52 -0.26 15.79 -28.97
CA VAL A 52 0.77 15.46 -27.98
C VAL A 52 0.22 14.43 -27.00
N TRP A 53 0.96 13.35 -26.86
CA TRP A 53 0.62 12.22 -26.00
C TRP A 53 1.73 12.00 -24.99
N HIS A 54 1.34 11.61 -23.78
CA HIS A 54 2.29 11.26 -22.73
C HIS A 54 2.00 9.88 -22.18
N ALA A 55 3.02 9.03 -22.25
CA ALA A 55 3.05 7.78 -21.54
C ALA A 55 3.70 7.99 -20.17
N GLU A 56 2.86 7.95 -19.13
CA GLU A 56 3.23 8.18 -17.73
C GLU A 56 4.25 7.13 -17.24
N PRO A 57 5.07 7.43 -16.22
CA PRO A 57 5.96 6.46 -15.59
C PRO A 57 5.22 5.17 -15.19
N GLY A 58 5.79 4.04 -15.56
CA GLY A 58 5.22 2.74 -15.27
C GLY A 58 6.22 1.61 -15.49
N TRP A 59 5.96 0.46 -14.89
CA TRP A 59 6.84 -0.72 -14.98
C TRP A 59 6.72 -1.44 -16.33
N ALA A 60 5.56 -1.38 -16.97
CA ALA A 60 5.30 -2.02 -18.25
C ALA A 60 5.92 -1.20 -19.40
N PRO A 61 6.73 -1.81 -20.27
CA PRO A 61 7.32 -1.09 -21.40
C PRO A 61 6.28 -0.82 -22.49
N ILE A 62 6.53 0.19 -23.33
CA ILE A 62 5.76 0.39 -24.57
C ILE A 62 6.22 -0.66 -25.57
N ASP A 63 5.37 -1.66 -25.80
CA ASP A 63 5.58 -2.71 -26.79
C ASP A 63 4.71 -2.52 -28.03
N ARG A 64 4.79 -3.46 -28.96
CA ARG A 64 4.01 -3.42 -30.19
C ARG A 64 2.51 -3.44 -29.91
N MET A 65 2.05 -4.27 -28.98
CA MET A 65 0.63 -4.43 -28.70
C MET A 65 0.04 -3.16 -28.11
N GLU A 66 0.80 -2.47 -27.26
CA GLU A 66 0.36 -1.20 -26.68
C GLU A 66 0.25 -0.10 -27.74
N LEU A 67 1.21 0.00 -28.66
CA LEU A 67 1.13 0.93 -29.79
C LEU A 67 -0.03 0.60 -30.74
N GLU A 68 -0.26 -0.69 -31.04
CA GLU A 68 -1.40 -1.12 -31.86
C GLU A 68 -2.73 -0.72 -31.21
N ARG A 69 -2.87 -0.90 -29.89
CA ARG A 69 -4.06 -0.44 -29.14
C ARG A 69 -4.22 1.07 -29.19
N TRP A 70 -3.13 1.81 -29.00
CA TRP A 70 -3.15 3.28 -29.08
C TRP A 70 -3.53 3.77 -30.48
N LEU A 71 -3.07 3.11 -31.55
CA LEU A 71 -3.42 3.44 -32.93
C LEU A 71 -4.92 3.28 -33.23
N VAL A 72 -5.62 2.37 -32.53
CA VAL A 72 -7.07 2.20 -32.70
C VAL A 72 -7.83 3.43 -32.21
N ASP A 73 -7.45 3.96 -31.04
CA ASP A 73 -8.16 5.08 -30.40
C ASP A 73 -7.70 6.45 -30.90
N SER A 74 -6.54 6.52 -31.56
CA SER A 74 -5.95 7.79 -32.00
C SER A 74 -6.72 8.40 -33.18
N PRO A 75 -6.94 9.73 -33.22
CA PRO A 75 -7.45 10.42 -34.42
C PRO A 75 -6.47 10.33 -35.59
N ALA A 76 -6.89 10.77 -36.78
CA ALA A 76 -5.98 10.95 -37.91
C ALA A 76 -5.15 12.24 -37.73
N GLY A 77 -3.95 12.27 -38.31
CA GLY A 77 -3.03 13.42 -38.24
C GLY A 77 -1.62 13.04 -37.79
N THR A 78 -0.87 14.03 -37.31
CA THR A 78 0.49 13.86 -36.79
C THR A 78 0.48 13.79 -35.27
N HIS A 79 1.20 12.83 -34.71
CA HIS A 79 1.19 12.50 -33.29
C HIS A 79 2.63 12.50 -32.76
N TRP A 80 2.80 13.11 -31.60
CA TRP A 80 4.03 13.07 -30.83
C TRP A 80 3.77 12.33 -29.51
N LEU A 81 4.31 11.12 -29.37
CA LEU A 81 4.19 10.30 -28.19
C LEU A 81 5.47 10.37 -27.36
N ILE A 82 5.38 10.99 -26.19
CA ILE A 82 6.49 11.17 -25.25
C ILE A 82 6.38 10.11 -24.16
N SER A 83 7.33 9.17 -24.11
CA SER A 83 7.31 8.07 -23.16
C SER A 83 8.39 8.18 -22.08
N GLN A 84 7.94 8.17 -20.82
CA GLN A 84 8.82 7.95 -19.66
C GLN A 84 9.00 6.46 -19.33
N ARG A 85 8.27 5.58 -20.04
CA ARG A 85 8.40 4.12 -19.95
C ARG A 85 9.47 3.63 -20.92
N ARG A 86 10.07 2.49 -20.59
CA ARG A 86 11.03 1.82 -21.49
C ARG A 86 10.33 1.50 -22.82
N LEU A 87 10.94 1.90 -23.93
CA LEU A 87 10.53 1.47 -25.25
C LEU A 87 11.16 0.11 -25.53
N VAL A 88 10.37 -0.88 -25.93
CA VAL A 88 10.92 -2.13 -26.46
C VAL A 88 11.49 -1.85 -27.84
N GLU A 89 12.62 -2.46 -28.18
CA GLU A 89 13.13 -2.39 -29.56
C GLU A 89 12.14 -3.10 -30.48
N LEU A 90 11.48 -2.32 -31.33
CA LEU A 90 10.55 -2.83 -32.32
C LEU A 90 11.27 -2.92 -33.67
N GLU A 91 11.24 -4.08 -34.31
CA GLU A 91 11.75 -4.24 -35.68
C GLU A 91 11.05 -3.28 -36.66
N ARG A 92 9.74 -3.04 -36.44
CA ARG A 92 8.92 -2.08 -37.17
C ARG A 92 7.87 -1.48 -36.24
N ILE A 93 7.73 -0.15 -36.28
CA ILE A 93 6.66 0.57 -35.60
C ILE A 93 5.34 0.29 -36.34
N PRO A 94 4.25 -0.06 -35.64
CA PRO A 94 2.96 -0.24 -36.29
C PRO A 94 2.47 1.09 -36.88
N THR A 95 1.77 1.02 -38.02
CA THR A 95 1.33 2.20 -38.78
C THR A 95 -0.15 2.07 -39.16
N ARG A 96 -0.83 3.21 -39.28
CA ARG A 96 -2.21 3.32 -39.76
C ARG A 96 -2.27 4.41 -40.81
N GLU A 97 -2.97 4.17 -41.92
CA GLU A 97 -3.12 5.16 -42.99
C GLU A 97 -3.71 6.48 -42.44
N GLY A 98 -3.13 7.61 -42.83
CA GLY A 98 -3.52 8.93 -42.34
C GLY A 98 -3.04 9.27 -40.92
N LEU A 99 -2.13 8.48 -40.34
CA LEU A 99 -1.52 8.74 -39.04
C LEU A 99 0.00 8.70 -39.12
N GLU A 100 0.64 9.79 -38.72
CA GLU A 100 2.11 9.89 -38.58
C GLU A 100 2.50 9.93 -37.11
N LEU A 101 3.43 9.08 -36.68
CA LEU A 101 3.88 8.99 -35.30
C LEU A 101 5.36 9.34 -35.17
N VAL A 102 5.64 10.30 -34.30
CA VAL A 102 6.96 10.54 -33.71
C VAL A 102 6.95 10.00 -32.28
N LEU A 103 7.73 8.95 -32.03
CA LEU A 103 7.86 8.31 -30.73
C LEU A 103 9.18 8.72 -30.06
N TRP A 104 9.09 9.32 -28.87
CA TRP A 104 10.23 9.69 -28.05
C TRP A 104 10.30 8.83 -26.79
N GLY A 105 11.49 8.30 -26.52
CA GLY A 105 11.81 7.64 -25.27
C GLY A 105 12.56 8.57 -24.31
N ALA A 106 13.03 7.98 -23.21
CA ALA A 106 13.77 8.71 -22.18
C ALA A 106 15.05 9.40 -22.72
N ASN A 107 15.74 8.78 -23.68
CA ASN A 107 16.97 9.34 -24.26
C ASN A 107 16.68 10.59 -25.10
N ASP A 108 15.64 10.58 -25.93
CA ASP A 108 15.27 11.71 -26.78
C ASP A 108 14.87 12.92 -25.92
N ILE A 109 14.05 12.67 -24.89
CA ILE A 109 13.64 13.68 -23.92
C ILE A 109 14.85 14.22 -23.17
N ALA A 110 15.73 13.36 -22.66
CA ALA A 110 16.91 13.78 -21.91
C ALA A 110 17.84 14.66 -22.76
N GLN A 111 18.07 14.29 -24.02
CA GLN A 111 18.88 15.08 -24.95
C GLN A 111 18.23 16.44 -25.24
N TRP A 112 16.92 16.46 -25.47
CA TRP A 112 16.18 17.68 -25.77
C TRP A 112 16.13 18.65 -24.57
N LEU A 113 15.85 18.14 -23.38
CA LEU A 113 15.88 18.93 -22.14
C LEU A 113 17.30 19.40 -21.81
N GLY A 114 18.30 18.53 -21.97
CA GLY A 114 19.71 18.89 -21.78
C GLY A 114 20.11 20.05 -22.69
N HIS A 115 19.68 20.05 -23.95
CA HIS A 115 19.89 21.17 -24.87
C HIS A 115 19.18 22.45 -24.39
N GLY A 116 17.93 22.36 -23.94
CA GLY A 116 17.20 23.50 -23.37
C GLY A 116 17.90 24.11 -22.15
N VAL A 117 18.50 23.28 -21.29
CA VAL A 117 19.30 23.74 -20.14
C VAL A 117 20.61 24.39 -20.60
N LEU A 118 21.36 23.75 -21.49
CA LEU A 118 22.64 24.26 -21.98
C LEU A 118 22.51 25.58 -22.75
N THR A 119 21.36 25.80 -23.40
CA THR A 119 21.04 27.06 -24.09
C THR A 119 20.46 28.12 -23.16
N GLY A 120 20.32 27.83 -21.86
CA GLY A 120 19.81 28.75 -20.85
C GLY A 120 18.30 29.00 -20.92
N ARG A 121 17.56 28.21 -21.71
CA ARG A 121 16.10 28.32 -21.87
C ARG A 121 15.34 27.65 -20.74
N LEU A 122 15.85 26.52 -20.27
CA LEU A 122 15.38 25.87 -19.05
C LEU A 122 16.25 26.27 -17.87
N LYS A 123 15.63 26.78 -16.81
CA LYS A 123 16.31 27.06 -15.54
C LYS A 123 16.09 25.89 -14.61
N LEU A 124 17.16 25.14 -14.32
CA LEU A 124 17.12 24.12 -13.29
C LEU A 124 17.09 24.78 -11.91
N SER A 125 15.93 24.75 -11.25
CA SER A 125 15.86 24.99 -9.81
C SER A 125 16.06 23.66 -9.08
N ILE A 126 17.31 23.35 -8.76
CA ILE A 126 17.63 22.20 -7.90
C ILE A 126 17.11 22.53 -6.50
N HIS A 127 15.94 22.01 -6.16
CA HIS A 127 15.51 21.95 -4.78
C HIS A 127 16.23 20.76 -4.16
N GLU A 128 17.05 20.99 -3.14
CA GLU A 128 17.79 19.93 -2.42
C GLU A 128 16.88 18.89 -1.72
N ASN A 129 15.56 19.05 -1.79
CA ASN A 129 14.59 18.21 -1.11
C ASN A 129 14.26 16.86 -1.81
N ASP A 130 14.82 16.53 -2.98
CA ASP A 130 14.48 15.29 -3.70
C ASP A 130 15.64 14.28 -3.89
N LEU A 131 16.76 14.43 -3.15
CA LEU A 131 17.78 13.37 -3.08
C LEU A 131 17.27 12.08 -2.40
N GLN A 132 16.05 12.07 -1.85
CA GLN A 132 15.44 10.86 -1.29
C GLN A 132 14.84 9.91 -2.35
N SER A 133 14.67 10.32 -3.61
CA SER A 133 13.92 9.51 -4.59
C SER A 133 14.76 8.42 -5.30
N MET A 134 16.06 8.62 -5.48
CA MET A 134 16.98 7.59 -6.02
C MET A 134 17.66 6.75 -4.92
N GLY A 135 17.80 7.29 -3.71
CA GLY A 135 18.29 6.53 -2.53
C GLY A 135 17.26 5.54 -1.99
N THR A 136 15.97 5.72 -2.28
CA THR A 136 14.90 4.88 -1.72
C THR A 136 14.75 3.54 -2.43
N ILE A 137 14.96 3.40 -3.75
CA ILE A 137 14.78 2.09 -4.43
C ILE A 137 15.84 1.09 -3.98
N THR A 138 17.11 1.50 -3.95
CA THR A 138 18.23 0.65 -3.52
C THR A 138 18.18 0.34 -2.02
N GLN A 139 17.76 1.28 -1.17
CA GLN A 139 17.49 1.01 0.25
C GLN A 139 16.24 0.15 0.48
N ARG A 140 15.20 0.24 -0.37
CA ARG A 140 13.99 -0.58 -0.28
C ARG A 140 14.31 -2.05 -0.55
N ALA A 141 15.06 -2.34 -1.61
CA ALA A 141 15.48 -3.71 -1.94
C ALA A 141 16.38 -4.34 -0.86
N GLN A 142 17.18 -3.53 -0.14
CA GLN A 142 18.01 -3.99 0.97
C GLN A 142 17.22 -4.28 2.27
N LYS A 143 16.02 -3.72 2.44
CA LYS A 143 15.19 -3.85 3.65
C LYS A 143 14.11 -4.93 3.55
N SER A 144 13.82 -5.41 2.35
CA SER A 144 12.94 -6.56 2.13
C SER A 144 13.75 -7.84 2.28
N THR A 145 13.61 -8.51 3.43
CA THR A 145 14.15 -9.85 3.67
C THR A 145 13.08 -10.90 3.42
N PRO A 146 13.43 -12.09 2.90
CA PRO A 146 12.48 -13.20 2.89
C PRO A 146 12.01 -13.47 4.32
N PRO A 147 10.72 -13.80 4.52
CA PRO A 147 10.18 -14.14 5.82
C PRO A 147 10.95 -15.35 6.40
N PRO A 148 11.19 -15.40 7.72
CA PRO A 148 11.86 -16.54 8.32
C PRO A 148 11.09 -17.84 8.11
N ILE A 149 11.81 -18.96 8.11
CA ILE A 149 11.22 -20.29 7.95
C ILE A 149 10.25 -20.55 9.12
N ASN A 150 9.05 -21.06 8.82
CA ASN A 150 7.95 -21.33 9.76
C ASN A 150 7.26 -20.10 10.38
N VAL A 151 7.39 -18.91 9.78
CA VAL A 151 6.62 -17.74 10.19
C VAL A 151 5.33 -17.66 9.38
N VAL A 152 4.21 -17.51 10.08
CA VAL A 152 2.89 -17.34 9.50
C VAL A 152 2.61 -15.85 9.29
N THR A 153 2.07 -15.47 8.13
CA THR A 153 1.63 -14.10 7.89
C THR A 153 0.12 -14.01 7.93
N LEU A 154 -0.41 -13.08 8.71
CA LEU A 154 -1.84 -12.85 8.82
C LEU A 154 -2.37 -12.08 7.60
N LYS A 155 -3.60 -12.38 7.20
CA LYS A 155 -4.31 -11.67 6.16
C LYS A 155 -4.91 -10.38 6.73
N PRO A 156 -4.77 -9.22 6.06
CA PRO A 156 -5.38 -7.99 6.52
C PRO A 156 -6.90 -8.13 6.53
N LYS A 157 -7.52 -7.71 7.63
CA LYS A 157 -8.98 -7.57 7.73
C LYS A 157 -9.47 -6.24 7.16
N VAL A 158 -8.60 -5.25 7.19
CA VAL A 158 -8.90 -3.89 6.72
C VAL A 158 -8.67 -3.78 5.22
N VAL A 159 -9.68 -3.28 4.51
CA VAL A 159 -9.53 -2.84 3.12
C VAL A 159 -9.07 -1.38 3.12
N LEU A 160 -7.76 -1.16 2.99
CA LEU A 160 -7.16 0.17 3.15
C LEU A 160 -7.79 1.21 2.22
N THR A 161 -8.02 0.88 0.96
CA THR A 161 -8.57 1.81 -0.04
C THR A 161 -9.94 2.35 0.38
N GLU A 162 -10.81 1.49 0.91
CA GLU A 162 -12.14 1.89 1.41
C GLU A 162 -12.00 2.80 2.62
N MET A 163 -11.13 2.44 3.57
CA MET A 163 -10.88 3.23 4.77
C MET A 163 -10.35 4.63 4.45
N LEU A 164 -9.37 4.73 3.55
CA LEU A 164 -8.81 6.01 3.12
C LEU A 164 -9.85 6.85 2.36
N SER A 165 -10.64 6.23 1.47
CA SER A 165 -11.68 6.94 0.71
C SER A 165 -12.76 7.53 1.61
N GLN A 166 -13.22 6.78 2.63
CA GLN A 166 -14.19 7.26 3.62
C GLN A 166 -13.69 8.49 4.41
N ARG A 167 -12.38 8.69 4.48
CA ARG A 167 -11.73 9.83 5.16
C ARG A 167 -11.25 10.91 4.19
N GLY A 168 -11.55 10.80 2.89
CA GLY A 168 -11.16 11.77 1.86
C GLY A 168 -9.70 11.67 1.40
N TYR A 169 -9.04 10.52 1.60
CA TYR A 169 -7.61 10.29 1.38
C TYR A 169 -7.30 9.36 0.19
N GLU A 170 -7.97 9.55 -0.94
CA GLU A 170 -7.96 8.62 -2.08
C GLU A 170 -6.62 8.53 -2.82
N ARG A 171 -5.72 9.51 -2.65
CA ARG A 171 -4.47 9.65 -3.42
C ARG A 171 -3.21 9.71 -2.55
N LEU A 172 -3.29 9.29 -1.30
CA LEU A 172 -2.11 9.29 -0.43
C LEU A 172 -1.08 8.25 -0.87
N GLN A 173 0.20 8.55 -0.64
CA GLN A 173 1.25 7.57 -0.81
C GLN A 173 1.15 6.51 0.28
N VAL A 174 1.08 5.26 -0.15
CA VAL A 174 0.92 4.09 0.72
C VAL A 174 2.07 3.13 0.49
N ARG A 175 2.58 2.56 1.58
CA ARG A 175 3.64 1.55 1.56
C ARG A 175 3.25 0.36 2.43
N PRO A 176 3.03 -0.84 1.86
CA PRO A 176 2.72 -2.03 2.66
C PRO A 176 3.96 -2.49 3.44
N ILE A 177 3.75 -2.90 4.67
CA ILE A 177 4.78 -3.42 5.57
C ILE A 177 4.26 -4.61 6.37
N LEU A 178 5.17 -5.36 6.97
CA LEU A 178 4.87 -6.41 7.94
C LEU A 178 5.40 -6.02 9.31
N ILE A 179 4.72 -6.47 10.35
CA ILE A 179 5.10 -6.27 11.75
C ILE A 179 5.34 -7.63 12.38
N GLU A 180 6.44 -7.78 13.11
CA GLU A 180 6.64 -8.98 13.91
C GLU A 180 5.70 -8.96 15.12
N GLY A 181 4.90 -10.02 15.24
CA GLY A 181 4.06 -10.30 16.39
C GLY A 181 4.33 -11.72 16.91
N ARG A 182 3.58 -12.10 17.95
CA ARG A 182 3.57 -13.48 18.45
C ARG A 182 2.16 -14.02 18.51
N GLU A 183 2.00 -15.24 18.06
CA GLU A 183 0.81 -16.02 18.35
C GLU A 183 1.07 -16.83 19.62
N TRP A 184 0.13 -16.77 20.56
CA TRP A 184 0.16 -17.50 21.82
C TRP A 184 -0.91 -18.59 21.80
N ASP A 185 -0.47 -19.83 21.85
CA ASP A 185 -1.31 -20.99 22.14
C ASP A 185 -1.38 -21.20 23.65
N ILE A 186 -2.59 -21.15 24.19
CA ILE A 186 -2.86 -21.31 25.61
C ILE A 186 -3.73 -22.54 25.82
N ASP A 187 -3.25 -23.48 26.61
CA ASP A 187 -4.02 -24.63 27.08
C ASP A 187 -4.24 -24.46 28.59
N GLY A 188 -5.49 -24.43 29.03
CA GLY A 188 -5.79 -24.14 30.42
C GLY A 188 -7.21 -24.55 30.81
N TYR A 189 -7.61 -24.14 32.01
CA TYR A 189 -8.91 -24.47 32.56
C TYR A 189 -9.72 -23.20 32.80
N LEU A 190 -11.01 -23.25 32.45
CA LEU A 190 -11.98 -22.32 32.99
C LEU A 190 -12.61 -22.92 34.26
N ILE A 191 -12.78 -22.09 35.29
CA ILE A 191 -13.43 -22.39 36.55
C ILE A 191 -14.79 -21.69 36.54
N GLY A 192 -15.85 -22.49 36.62
CA GLY A 192 -17.24 -22.05 36.65
C GLY A 192 -17.86 -22.12 38.05
N PRO A 193 -19.20 -21.99 38.15
CA PRO A 193 -19.93 -22.23 39.40
C PRO A 193 -19.60 -23.60 40.00
N GLU A 194 -19.67 -23.73 41.34
CA GLU A 194 -19.44 -25.01 42.04
C GLU A 194 -18.06 -25.63 41.78
N ASP A 195 -17.05 -24.81 41.50
CA ASP A 195 -15.68 -25.22 41.15
C ASP A 195 -15.61 -26.19 39.94
N THR A 196 -16.61 -26.14 39.06
CA THR A 196 -16.58 -26.92 37.81
C THR A 196 -15.38 -26.48 36.96
N ARG A 197 -14.54 -27.44 36.57
CA ARG A 197 -13.34 -27.19 35.76
C ARG A 197 -13.52 -27.71 34.35
N GLU A 198 -13.31 -26.85 33.37
CA GLU A 198 -13.40 -27.17 31.95
C GLU A 198 -12.09 -26.85 31.25
N ARG A 199 -11.51 -27.83 30.57
CA ARG A 199 -10.32 -27.60 29.74
C ARG A 199 -10.72 -26.81 28.49
N ASN A 200 -9.97 -25.77 28.18
CA ASN A 200 -10.14 -24.95 26.99
C ASN A 200 -8.79 -24.58 26.38
N ARG A 201 -8.83 -24.26 25.08
CA ARG A 201 -7.66 -23.80 24.32
C ARG A 201 -7.98 -22.47 23.66
N TRP A 202 -7.05 -21.53 23.76
CA TRP A 202 -7.14 -20.22 23.10
C TRP A 202 -5.92 -19.98 22.23
N THR A 203 -6.13 -19.25 21.15
CA THR A 203 -5.06 -18.73 20.29
C THR A 203 -5.16 -17.22 20.30
N LEU A 204 -4.12 -16.55 20.79
CA LEU A 204 -4.08 -15.10 20.96
C LEU A 204 -2.98 -14.49 20.09
N ILE A 205 -3.14 -13.21 19.75
CA ILE A 205 -2.16 -12.39 19.03
C ILE A 205 -1.62 -11.35 20.01
N GLU A 206 -0.32 -11.42 20.31
CA GLU A 206 0.43 -10.32 20.91
C GLU A 206 0.89 -9.38 19.78
N ASP A 207 0.29 -8.20 19.73
CA ASP A 207 0.70 -7.11 18.87
C ASP A 207 1.57 -6.13 19.68
N PRO A 208 2.89 -6.09 19.45
CA PRO A 208 3.79 -5.23 20.21
C PRO A 208 3.69 -3.75 19.84
N PHE A 209 2.96 -3.37 18.78
CA PHE A 209 2.80 -1.98 18.36
C PHE A 209 1.59 -1.32 18.98
N THR A 210 0.46 -2.02 19.07
CA THR A 210 -0.69 -1.57 19.89
C THR A 210 -0.49 -1.89 21.37
N GLY A 211 0.42 -2.82 21.68
CA GLY A 211 0.60 -3.34 23.04
C GLY A 211 -0.57 -4.19 23.50
N GLN A 212 -1.44 -4.64 22.59
CA GLN A 212 -2.64 -5.41 22.91
C GLN A 212 -2.39 -6.92 22.77
N LEU A 213 -3.07 -7.68 23.63
CA LEU A 213 -3.25 -9.11 23.49
C LEU A 213 -4.71 -9.34 23.07
N THR A 214 -4.94 -10.02 21.95
CA THR A 214 -6.30 -10.19 21.39
C THR A 214 -6.54 -11.62 20.96
N ARG A 215 -7.81 -12.09 20.94
CA ARG A 215 -8.12 -13.42 20.38
C ARG A 215 -7.88 -13.41 18.86
N LYS A 216 -7.21 -14.45 18.33
CA LYS A 216 -7.05 -14.63 16.88
C LYS A 216 -8.38 -14.76 16.17
N GLY A 217 -9.32 -15.53 16.73
CA GLY A 217 -10.66 -15.68 16.17
C GLY A 217 -10.65 -16.17 14.73
N ASP A 218 -11.29 -15.41 13.85
CA ASP A 218 -11.43 -15.65 12.40
C ASP A 218 -10.34 -14.97 11.55
N VAL A 219 -9.24 -14.48 12.16
CA VAL A 219 -8.12 -13.94 11.39
C VAL A 219 -7.50 -15.04 10.53
N GLU A 220 -7.68 -14.91 9.23
CA GLU A 220 -7.09 -15.81 8.23
C GLU A 220 -5.59 -15.57 8.06
N GLU A 221 -4.91 -16.60 7.55
CA GLU A 221 -3.50 -16.55 7.20
C GLU A 221 -3.33 -16.40 5.69
N LEU A 222 -2.27 -15.73 5.25
CA LEU A 222 -1.88 -15.71 3.85
C LEU A 222 -1.22 -17.05 3.49
N GLN A 223 -1.65 -17.63 2.37
CA GLN A 223 -1.03 -18.84 1.81
C GLN A 223 0.45 -18.61 1.45
N TYR A 224 0.79 -17.39 1.05
CA TYR A 224 2.15 -16.98 0.69
C TYR A 224 2.48 -15.65 1.37
N SER A 225 3.53 -15.64 2.18
CA SER A 225 4.03 -14.42 2.81
C SER A 225 4.78 -13.57 1.78
N PRO A 226 4.38 -12.30 1.56
CA PRO A 226 5.07 -11.42 0.63
C PRO A 226 6.43 -10.98 1.19
N HIS A 227 7.37 -10.67 0.30
CA HIS A 227 8.69 -10.13 0.66
C HIS A 227 8.60 -8.62 0.87
N LEU A 228 8.12 -8.21 2.04
CA LEU A 228 7.99 -6.81 2.43
C LEU A 228 9.02 -6.42 3.48
N GLU A 229 9.19 -5.12 3.68
CA GLU A 229 9.90 -4.63 4.86
C GLU A 229 9.17 -5.09 6.13
N THR A 230 9.94 -5.65 7.06
CA THR A 230 9.43 -6.11 8.35
C THR A 230 9.90 -5.17 9.45
N ILE A 231 8.99 -4.76 10.33
CA ILE A 231 9.30 -3.94 11.51
C ILE A 231 9.34 -4.83 12.74
N THR A 232 10.53 -4.92 13.33
CA THR A 232 10.78 -5.61 14.59
C THR A 232 10.45 -4.70 15.78
N PRO A 233 9.73 -5.18 16.80
CA PRO A 233 9.45 -4.41 18.01
C PRO A 233 10.71 -4.25 18.87
N LYS A 234 10.74 -3.19 19.69
CA LYS A 234 11.86 -2.93 20.61
C LYS A 234 11.88 -3.84 21.84
N SER A 235 10.72 -4.32 22.24
CA SER A 235 10.52 -5.12 23.45
C SER A 235 9.29 -6.01 23.28
N TRP A 236 9.33 -7.16 23.93
CA TRP A 236 8.23 -8.11 24.01
C TRP A 236 7.69 -8.17 25.43
N LYS A 237 6.42 -8.53 25.61
CA LYS A 237 5.88 -8.80 26.94
C LYS A 237 6.55 -10.04 27.52
N SER A 238 6.76 -10.05 28.84
CA SER A 238 7.18 -11.26 29.55
C SER A 238 6.02 -12.24 29.65
N ILE A 239 6.31 -13.51 29.92
CA ILE A 239 5.26 -14.52 30.10
C ILE A 239 4.34 -14.19 31.28
N GLU A 240 4.86 -13.53 32.32
CA GLU A 240 4.07 -13.06 33.47
C GLU A 240 3.12 -11.93 33.07
N MET A 241 3.57 -11.00 32.22
CA MET A 241 2.71 -9.95 31.68
C MET A 241 1.57 -10.54 30.83
N ILE A 242 1.90 -11.47 29.93
CA ILE A 242 0.89 -12.19 29.13
C ILE A 242 -0.08 -12.94 30.04
N ARG A 243 0.43 -13.64 31.07
CA ARG A 243 -0.40 -14.38 32.04
C ARG A 243 -1.39 -13.45 32.74
N SER A 244 -0.93 -12.27 33.19
CA SER A 244 -1.79 -11.29 33.88
C SER A 244 -2.88 -10.67 32.99
N GLU A 245 -2.73 -10.76 31.67
CA GLU A 245 -3.73 -10.25 30.71
C GLU A 245 -4.76 -11.33 30.33
N LEU A 246 -4.51 -12.61 30.62
CA LEU A 246 -5.40 -13.70 30.26
C LEU A 246 -6.84 -13.53 30.74
N PRO A 247 -7.13 -13.01 31.96
CA PRO A 247 -8.51 -12.81 32.39
C PRO A 247 -9.30 -11.90 31.45
N SER A 248 -8.66 -10.89 30.87
CA SER A 248 -9.33 -9.93 29.99
C SER A 248 -9.72 -10.53 28.64
N VAL A 249 -9.06 -11.60 28.21
CA VAL A 249 -9.21 -12.18 26.87
C VAL A 249 -9.76 -13.59 26.88
N CYS A 250 -9.55 -14.39 27.92
CA CYS A 250 -9.94 -15.81 27.96
C CYS A 250 -11.23 -16.08 28.76
N GLU A 251 -11.65 -15.17 29.64
CA GLU A 251 -12.87 -15.36 30.43
C GLU A 251 -14.14 -15.26 29.60
N GLU A 252 -15.18 -15.97 30.05
CA GLU A 252 -16.45 -16.04 29.34
C GLU A 252 -17.62 -15.88 30.29
N ARG A 253 -18.68 -15.21 29.81
CA ARG A 253 -19.92 -15.08 30.55
C ARG A 253 -20.98 -15.98 29.92
N ARG A 254 -21.41 -17.01 30.65
CA ARG A 254 -22.31 -18.04 30.14
C ARG A 254 -23.58 -18.11 30.98
N HIS A 255 -24.69 -18.50 30.35
CA HIS A 255 -25.93 -18.83 31.06
C HIS A 255 -25.72 -20.12 31.84
N TRP A 256 -25.99 -20.09 33.14
CA TRP A 256 -26.00 -21.25 34.01
C TRP A 256 -27.44 -21.52 34.47
N GLN A 257 -27.88 -22.76 34.31
CA GLN A 257 -29.23 -23.19 34.68
C GLN A 257 -29.22 -23.65 36.14
N ILE A 258 -30.16 -23.11 36.91
CA ILE A 258 -30.39 -23.47 38.31
C ILE A 258 -31.74 -24.15 38.37
N SER A 259 -31.76 -25.41 38.80
CA SER A 259 -32.99 -26.09 39.20
C SER A 259 -33.06 -26.11 40.72
N GLN A 260 -34.13 -25.53 41.28
CA GLN A 260 -34.45 -25.67 42.69
C GLN A 260 -35.76 -26.46 42.86
N PRO A 261 -35.78 -27.49 43.72
CA PRO A 261 -37.01 -28.20 44.03
C PRO A 261 -37.91 -27.31 44.88
N SER A 262 -39.15 -27.07 44.42
CA SER A 262 -40.17 -26.34 45.18
C SER A 262 -41.39 -27.23 45.44
N SER A 263 -42.25 -26.83 46.39
CA SER A 263 -43.44 -27.60 46.77
C SER A 263 -44.48 -27.74 45.65
N ASP A 264 -44.37 -26.97 44.57
CA ASP A 264 -45.33 -26.92 43.45
C ASP A 264 -44.69 -27.29 42.09
N GLY A 265 -43.46 -27.83 42.09
CA GLY A 265 -42.70 -28.22 40.90
C GLY A 265 -41.23 -27.74 40.92
N GLU A 266 -40.43 -28.12 39.91
CA GLU A 266 -39.08 -27.57 39.73
C GLU A 266 -39.16 -26.15 39.17
N ILE A 267 -38.55 -25.19 39.87
CA ILE A 267 -38.36 -23.83 39.34
C ILE A 267 -37.00 -23.81 38.64
N GLN A 268 -37.02 -23.65 37.31
CA GLN A 268 -35.83 -23.45 36.51
C GLN A 268 -35.56 -21.95 36.30
N GLY A 269 -34.41 -21.49 36.80
CA GLY A 269 -33.89 -20.14 36.56
C GLY A 269 -32.62 -20.17 35.71
N SER A 270 -32.36 -19.11 34.96
CA SER A 270 -31.08 -18.91 34.27
C SER A 270 -30.42 -17.63 34.76
N ILE A 271 -29.17 -17.73 35.22
CA ILE A 271 -28.35 -16.59 35.63
C ILE A 271 -27.06 -16.61 34.83
N LEU A 272 -26.55 -15.43 34.48
CA LEU A 272 -25.24 -15.29 33.87
C LEU A 272 -24.15 -15.47 34.92
N HIS A 273 -23.26 -16.43 34.70
CA HIS A 273 -22.09 -16.67 35.54
C HIS A 273 -20.79 -16.49 34.76
N TRP A 274 -19.71 -16.17 35.48
CA TRP A 274 -18.37 -16.08 34.93
C TRP A 274 -17.70 -17.44 34.93
N TRP A 275 -17.10 -17.78 33.79
CA TRP A 275 -16.12 -18.82 33.66
C TRP A 275 -14.75 -18.16 33.57
N ARG A 276 -13.97 -18.33 34.64
CA ARG A 276 -12.69 -17.63 34.82
C ARG A 276 -11.52 -18.52 34.52
N ILE A 277 -10.49 -17.99 33.86
CA ILE A 277 -9.30 -18.79 33.58
C ILE A 277 -8.50 -19.04 34.87
N ASP A 278 -8.07 -20.28 35.07
CA ASP A 278 -7.05 -20.59 36.07
C ASP A 278 -5.67 -20.20 35.51
N GLU A 279 -5.30 -18.95 35.74
CA GLU A 279 -4.02 -18.39 35.31
C GLU A 279 -2.83 -19.21 35.82
N SER A 280 -2.93 -19.87 36.98
CA SER A 280 -1.78 -20.54 37.59
C SER A 280 -1.40 -21.85 36.91
N THR A 281 -2.38 -22.53 36.32
CA THR A 281 -2.21 -23.83 35.68
C THR A 281 -2.16 -23.77 34.16
N ALA A 282 -2.41 -22.60 33.56
CA ALA A 282 -2.36 -22.41 32.12
C ALA A 282 -0.94 -22.63 31.56
N GLU A 283 -0.84 -23.47 30.53
CA GLU A 283 0.36 -23.67 29.72
C GLU A 283 0.35 -22.67 28.56
N LEU A 284 1.46 -21.97 28.34
CA LEU A 284 1.60 -20.95 27.30
C LEU A 284 2.78 -21.29 26.39
N THR A 285 2.51 -21.36 25.10
CA THR A 285 3.53 -21.48 24.06
C THR A 285 3.35 -20.38 23.03
N ASN A 286 4.44 -19.87 22.44
CA ASN A 286 4.35 -18.87 21.38
C ASN A 286 5.09 -19.28 20.11
N SER A 287 4.61 -18.75 19.00
CA SER A 287 5.21 -18.85 17.68
C SER A 287 5.27 -17.45 17.03
N PRO A 288 6.28 -17.18 16.19
CA PRO A 288 6.40 -15.90 15.49
C PRO A 288 5.35 -15.78 14.38
N ILE A 289 4.75 -14.60 14.27
CA ILE A 289 3.80 -14.24 13.19
C ILE A 289 4.16 -12.89 12.58
N LEU A 290 3.67 -12.64 11.36
CA LEU A 290 3.74 -11.35 10.68
C LEU A 290 2.35 -10.75 10.56
N ILE A 291 2.19 -9.56 11.13
CA ILE A 291 0.95 -8.79 11.12
C ILE A 291 1.02 -7.78 9.96
N PRO A 292 0.02 -7.71 9.07
CA PRO A 292 0.03 -6.77 7.96
C PRO A 292 -0.22 -5.33 8.44
N GLY A 293 0.33 -4.36 7.72
CA GLY A 293 -0.03 -2.96 7.89
C GLY A 293 0.51 -2.09 6.77
N TRP A 294 0.30 -0.79 6.90
CA TRP A 294 0.73 0.19 5.90
C TRP A 294 1.33 1.41 6.54
N GLU A 295 2.39 1.93 5.95
CA GLU A 295 2.81 3.30 6.17
C GLU A 295 2.12 4.21 5.16
N VAL A 296 1.50 5.29 5.65
CA VAL A 296 0.75 6.25 4.86
C VAL A 296 1.25 7.64 5.20
N GLU A 297 1.57 8.43 4.18
CA GLU A 297 1.95 9.83 4.36
C GLU A 297 0.69 10.70 4.42
N PHE A 298 0.29 11.12 5.62
CA PHE A 298 -0.86 11.99 5.81
C PHE A 298 -0.46 13.47 5.69
N PRO A 299 -1.34 14.33 5.11
CA PRO A 299 -1.15 15.77 5.16
C PRO A 299 -0.98 16.26 6.61
N ASP A 300 -0.08 17.21 6.82
CA ASP A 300 0.21 17.89 8.10
C ASP A 300 0.76 17.02 9.25
N THR A 301 0.65 15.70 9.16
CA THR A 301 1.08 14.75 10.21
C THR A 301 2.31 13.94 9.79
N GLY A 302 2.55 13.80 8.47
CA GLY A 302 3.65 13.03 7.92
C GLY A 302 3.36 11.52 7.91
N TRP A 303 4.42 10.72 7.93
CA TRP A 303 4.33 9.26 7.85
C TRP A 303 3.72 8.66 9.12
N MET A 304 2.55 8.05 8.97
CA MET A 304 1.88 7.28 10.01
C MET A 304 1.72 5.83 9.61
N PHE A 305 1.47 5.00 10.62
CA PHE A 305 1.22 3.58 10.46
C PHE A 305 -0.29 3.30 10.54
N VAL A 306 -0.79 2.42 9.69
CA VAL A 306 -2.15 1.91 9.70
C VAL A 306 -2.12 0.40 9.94
N HIS A 307 -2.74 -0.04 11.03
CA HIS A 307 -2.75 -1.44 11.44
C HIS A 307 -3.69 -2.29 10.58
N GLY A 308 -3.20 -3.41 10.03
CA GLY A 308 -3.93 -4.21 9.03
C GLY A 308 -5.08 -5.06 9.57
N LEU A 309 -5.14 -5.28 10.89
CA LEU A 309 -6.24 -6.02 11.52
C LEU A 309 -7.31 -5.10 12.13
N SER A 310 -6.91 -3.97 12.70
CA SER A 310 -7.83 -3.06 13.42
C SER A 310 -8.16 -1.77 12.67
N GLY A 311 -7.31 -1.33 11.73
CA GLY A 311 -7.46 -0.06 11.00
C GLY A 311 -7.07 1.16 11.83
N GLU A 312 -6.52 0.94 13.02
CA GLU A 312 -6.01 1.99 13.89
C GLU A 312 -4.83 2.72 13.24
N ILE A 313 -4.81 4.04 13.39
CA ILE A 313 -3.72 4.88 12.92
C ILE A 313 -2.80 5.18 14.10
N LEU A 314 -1.54 4.79 13.98
CA LEU A 314 -0.50 4.97 14.98
C LEU A 314 0.65 5.80 14.43
N ASN A 315 1.45 6.38 15.31
CA ASN A 315 2.69 7.04 14.89
C ASN A 315 3.65 6.03 14.25
N SER A 316 4.32 6.41 13.16
CA SER A 316 5.32 5.52 12.56
C SER A 316 6.43 5.24 13.58
N PRO A 317 6.85 3.97 13.76
CA PRO A 317 7.92 3.60 14.67
C PRO A 317 9.29 4.11 14.22
N ARG A 318 9.40 4.60 12.98
CA ARG A 318 10.58 5.31 12.50
C ARG A 318 10.64 6.68 13.16
N LYS A 319 11.43 6.80 14.24
CA LYS A 319 12.07 8.08 14.53
C LYS A 319 12.95 8.41 13.35
N ILE A 320 12.48 9.31 12.49
CA ILE A 320 13.34 10.05 11.57
C ILE A 320 14.27 10.83 12.49
N ASN A 321 15.53 10.38 12.62
CA ASN A 321 16.59 11.26 13.09
C ASN A 321 16.63 12.40 12.08
N ARG A 322 16.15 13.56 12.52
CA ARG A 322 16.37 14.84 11.85
C ARG A 322 17.87 15.13 11.80
#